data_AF-A0A5E4B5N6-F1
#
_entry.id   AF-A0A5E4B5N6-F1
#
_cell.length_a   1.000
_cell.length_b   1.000
_cell.length_c   1.000
_cell.angle_alpha   90.00
_cell.angle_beta   90.00
_cell.angle_gamma   90.00
#
_symmetry.space_group_name_H-M   'P 1'
#
loop_
_entity.id
_entity.type
_entity.pdbx_description
1 polymer ?
#
loop_
_entity_poly.entity_id
_entity_poly.type
_entity_poly.pdbx_seq_one_letter_code
_entity_poly.pdbx_strand_id
1 'polypeptide(L)' 'CTQTCGGGIKSRFVICQFPNGQLSEEHNCEILNKPPSVIQCHVHACPDDVSWHRGPWKS' A
#
# COMPACT_ATOMS: atom_id res chain seq x y z
N CYS A 1 0.37 3.21 3.99
CA CYS A 1 -0.30 3.86 2.84
C CYS A 1 0.62 4.96 2.35
N THR A 2 0.76 5.17 1.05
CA THR A 2 1.67 6.21 0.48
C THR A 2 1.21 7.63 0.73
N GLN A 3 -0.10 7.83 0.89
CA GLN A 3 -0.70 9.13 1.20
C GLN A 3 -1.54 8.99 2.47
N THR A 4 -1.73 10.07 3.22
CA THR A 4 -2.62 10.12 4.39
C THR A 4 -4.03 10.57 4.04
N CYS A 5 -4.23 11.18 2.88
CA CYS A 5 -5.49 11.62 2.27
C CYS A 5 -5.37 11.61 0.74
N GLY A 6 -6.42 11.94 -0.01
CA GLY A 6 -6.36 12.13 -1.46
C GLY A 6 -6.19 10.84 -2.28
N GLY A 7 -6.30 9.67 -1.64
CA GLY A 7 -6.19 8.37 -2.28
C GLY A 7 -4.74 7.91 -2.47
N GLY A 8 -4.18 7.24 -1.47
CA GLY A 8 -2.90 6.54 -1.58
C GLY A 8 -3.03 5.07 -1.96
N ILE A 9 -1.89 4.39 -2.05
CA ILE A 9 -1.79 2.94 -2.18
C ILE A 9 -1.09 2.33 -0.97
N LYS A 10 -1.45 1.09 -0.62
CA LYS A 10 -0.65 0.27 0.30
C LYS A 10 -0.38 -1.07 -0.37
N SER A 11 0.86 -1.54 -0.24
CA SER A 11 1.33 -2.79 -0.80
C SER A 11 1.65 -3.80 0.30
N ARG A 12 1.58 -5.08 -0.06
CA ARG A 12 2.05 -6.22 0.74
C ARG A 12 2.71 -7.24 -0.18
N PHE A 13 3.63 -8.02 0.37
CA PHE A 13 4.17 -9.16 -0.36
C PHE A 13 3.21 -10.35 -0.26
N VAL A 14 2.88 -10.93 -1.41
CA VAL A 14 1.98 -12.10 -1.52
C VAL A 14 2.79 -13.21 -2.15
N ILE A 15 2.86 -14.34 -1.47
CA ILE A 15 3.58 -15.54 -1.90
C ILE A 15 2.64 -16.72 -2.03
N CYS A 16 3.00 -17.60 -2.96
CA CYS A 16 2.45 -18.93 -3.06
C CYS A 16 3.09 -19.85 -2.02
N GLN A 17 2.26 -20.51 -1.21
CA GLN A 17 2.72 -21.41 -0.17
C GLN A 17 1.85 -22.66 -0.14
N PHE A 18 2.48 -23.83 -0.10
CA PHE A 18 1.79 -25.10 0.15
C PHE A 18 1.27 -25.17 1.59
N PRO A 19 0.29 -26.03 1.91
CA PRO A 19 -0.25 -26.15 3.26
C PRO A 19 0.79 -26.51 4.34
N ASN A 20 1.90 -27.14 3.94
CA ASN A 20 3.02 -27.48 4.81
C ASN A 20 3.99 -26.29 5.07
N GLY A 21 3.70 -25.10 4.53
CA GLY A 21 4.52 -23.90 4.70
C GLY A 21 5.64 -23.74 3.67
N GLN A 22 5.81 -24.65 2.72
CA GLN A 22 6.85 -24.53 1.70
C GLN A 22 6.46 -23.51 0.62
N LEU A 23 7.42 -22.70 0.19
CA LEU A 23 7.25 -21.80 -0.95
C LEU A 23 6.96 -22.60 -2.22
N SER A 24 5.91 -22.20 -2.91
CA SER A 24 5.49 -22.75 -4.19
C SER A 24 5.79 -21.74 -5.30
N GLU A 25 5.92 -22.24 -6.53
CA GLU A 25 5.90 -21.40 -7.72
C GLU A 25 4.56 -20.64 -7.84
N GLU A 26 4.62 -19.45 -8.42
CA GLU A 26 3.49 -18.52 -8.54
C GLU A 26 2.32 -19.12 -9.33
N HIS A 27 2.62 -19.84 -10.41
CA HIS A 27 1.63 -20.44 -11.29
C HIS A 27 0.72 -21.46 -10.58
N ASN A 28 1.17 -22.08 -9.50
CA ASN A 28 0.37 -23.06 -8.75
C ASN A 28 -0.82 -22.41 -8.01
N CYS A 29 -0.75 -21.09 -7.73
CA CYS A 29 -1.86 -20.37 -7.12
C CYS A 29 -2.62 -19.48 -8.12
N GLU A 30 -2.23 -19.42 -9.40
CA GLU A 30 -2.96 -18.63 -10.40
C GLU A 30 -4.41 -19.11 -10.58
N ILE A 31 -4.66 -20.40 -10.31
CA ILE A 31 -5.99 -21.02 -10.33
C ILE A 31 -6.81 -20.59 -9.08
N LEU A 32 -6.13 -20.19 -8.01
CA LEU A 32 -6.74 -19.67 -6.79
C LEU A 32 -6.90 -18.15 -6.95
N ASN A 33 -7.95 -17.56 -6.36
CA ASN A 33 -8.11 -16.11 -6.34
C ASN A 33 -6.99 -15.47 -5.49
N LYS A 34 -5.83 -15.21 -6.10
CA LYS A 34 -4.68 -14.58 -5.46
C LYS A 34 -5.13 -13.26 -4.84
N PRO A 35 -4.89 -13.05 -3.54
CA PRO A 35 -5.24 -11.79 -2.91
C PRO A 35 -4.47 -10.64 -3.56
N PRO A 36 -5.07 -9.44 -3.70
CA PRO A 36 -4.37 -8.30 -4.27
C PRO A 36 -3.14 -7.94 -3.42
N SER A 37 -2.02 -7.69 -4.08
CA SER A 37 -0.79 -7.23 -3.47
C SER A 37 -0.81 -5.72 -3.20
N VAL A 38 -1.65 -4.98 -3.91
CA VAL A 38 -1.82 -3.53 -3.79
C VAL A 38 -3.30 -3.20 -3.64
N ILE A 39 -3.63 -2.33 -2.69
CA ILE A 39 -4.98 -1.78 -2.55
C ILE A 39 -4.94 -0.27 -2.30
N GLN A 40 -6.03 0.41 -2.67
CA GLN A 40 -6.21 1.83 -2.38
C GLN A 40 -6.43 2.06 -0.88
N CYS A 41 -5.99 3.20 -0.37
CA CYS A 41 -6.16 3.60 1.02
C CYS A 41 -6.31 5.13 1.12
N HIS A 42 -6.92 5.59 2.20
CA HIS A 42 -7.14 7.01 2.48
C HIS A 42 -7.79 7.79 1.31
N VAL A 43 -8.92 7.27 0.82
CA VAL A 43 -9.67 7.84 -0.32
C VAL A 43 -10.48 9.10 0.01
N HIS A 44 -10.43 9.56 1.27
CA HIS A 44 -11.04 10.82 1.66
C HIS A 44 -10.27 11.99 1.06
N ALA A 45 -10.96 13.10 0.75
CA ALA A 45 -10.33 14.33 0.29
C ALA A 45 -9.30 14.84 1.32
N CYS A 46 -8.23 15.47 0.83
CA CYS A 46 -7.30 16.16 1.72
C CYS A 46 -7.95 17.41 2.30
N PRO A 47 -7.60 17.80 3.54
CA PRO A 47 -8.05 19.07 4.12
C PRO A 47 -7.63 20.24 3.23
N ASP A 48 -8.53 21.19 3.01
CA ASP A 48 -8.28 22.38 2.19
C ASP A 48 -7.41 23.43 2.91
N ASP A 49 -7.26 23.32 4.23
CA ASP A 49 -6.65 24.31 5.13
C ASP A 49 -5.16 24.04 5.43
N VAL A 50 -4.47 23.30 4.55
CA VAL A 50 -3.02 23.08 4.69
C VAL A 50 -2.24 24.28 4.15
N SER A 51 -1.69 25.11 5.05
CA SER A 51 -0.77 26.20 4.71
C SER A 51 0.67 25.87 5.10
N TRP A 52 1.61 26.03 4.16
CA TRP A 52 3.04 25.94 4.47
C TRP A 52 3.58 27.30 4.93
N HIS A 53 4.30 27.33 6.05
CA HIS A 53 4.89 28.55 6.61
C HIS A 53 6.41 28.49 6.50
N ARG A 54 7.01 29.55 5.94
CA ARG A 54 8.46 29.73 5.94
C ARG A 54 8.90 30.37 7.26
N GLY A 55 9.82 29.72 7.96
CA GLY A 55 10.55 30.30 9.10
C GLY A 55 11.92 30.85 8.66
N PRO A 56 12.50 31.80 9.40
CA PRO A 56 13.86 32.25 9.16
C PRO A 56 14.86 31.10 9.37
N TRP A 57 15.85 31.01 8.48
CA TRP A 57 16.98 30.10 8.68
C TRP A 57 17.75 30.51 9.94
N LYS A 58 17.92 29.59 10.88
CA LYS A 58 18.76 29.81 12.06
C LYS A 58 20.17 29.28 11.76
N SER A 59 21.17 30.14 12.01
CA SER A 59 22.58 29.78 12.02
C SER A 59 22.97 29.10 13.33
#